data_AF-A0A4Q2VLD8-F1
#
_entry.id   AF-A0A4Q2VLD8-F1
#
_cell.length_a   1.000
_cell.length_b   1.000
_cell.length_c   1.000
_cell.angle_alpha   90.00
_cell.angle_beta   90.00
_cell.angle_gamma   90.00
#
_symmetry.space_group_name_H-M   'P 1'
#
loop_
_entity.id
_entity.type
_entity.pdbx_description
1 polymer ?
#
loop_
_entity_poly.entity_id
_entity_poly.type
_entity_poly.pdbx_seq_one_letter_code
_entity_poly.pdbx_strand_id
1 'polypeptide(L)'
;MGFKIWVITQQGYFLQWLWHVKASPVTAITVKLEAPTPYGKKGKLRTEIPLSNTQSVVVYLLKRLTTATYHVFTDNLFSSLQLFRLLRQLGHGATGTARPNCGITTVMKQIKETGKKPDGMPLVYNKVYLIPTKDKQVLQVAWKDSSVVLFLTTVHGEAPLNRTPKKRKLPAKRGTKAEAQRLKEVFNGDQARIIPIPSVAAQYNDEMNHVDRGD
;
A
#
# COMPACT_ATOMS: atom_id res chain seq x y z
N MET A 1 -24.70 -19.18 1.36
CA MET A 1 -24.53 -18.20 2.45
C MET A 1 -23.05 -18.22 2.84
N GLY A 2 -22.36 -17.08 2.87
CA GLY A 2 -20.95 -17.01 3.26
C GLY A 2 -20.75 -16.06 4.43
N PHE A 3 -20.01 -16.50 5.44
CA PHE A 3 -19.54 -15.63 6.52
C PHE A 3 -18.23 -14.95 6.10
N LYS A 4 -18.03 -13.73 6.56
CA LYS A 4 -16.78 -12.99 6.33
C LYS A 4 -16.09 -12.76 7.66
N ILE A 5 -14.79 -13.04 7.71
CA ILE A 5 -13.95 -12.84 8.88
C ILE A 5 -12.75 -11.98 8.44
N TRP A 6 -12.38 -11.01 9.26
CA TRP A 6 -11.17 -10.25 9.10
C TRP A 6 -10.12 -10.77 10.06
N VAL A 7 -8.89 -10.94 9.61
CA VAL A 7 -7.84 -11.57 10.41
C VAL A 7 -6.54 -10.81 10.28
N ILE A 8 -5.77 -10.76 11.37
CA ILE A 8 -4.36 -10.34 11.35
C ILE A 8 -3.50 -11.56 11.61
N THR A 9 -2.51 -11.75 10.75
CA THR A 9 -1.62 -12.92 10.76
C THR A 9 -0.18 -12.50 10.86
N GLN A 10 0.64 -13.38 11.43
CA GLN A 10 2.09 -13.28 11.37
C GLN A 10 2.66 -14.65 11.07
N GLN A 11 3.48 -14.76 10.03
CA GLN A 11 4.15 -16.02 9.65
C GLN A 11 3.20 -17.21 9.45
N GLY A 12 1.96 -16.97 9.01
CA GLY A 12 0.93 -18.01 8.82
C GLY A 12 0.09 -18.31 10.06
N TYR A 13 0.40 -17.73 11.22
CA TYR A 13 -0.42 -17.86 12.43
C TYR A 13 -1.48 -16.77 12.50
N PHE A 14 -2.73 -17.16 12.78
CA PHE A 14 -3.82 -16.24 13.08
C PHE A 14 -3.65 -15.69 14.51
N LEU A 15 -3.39 -14.39 14.62
CA LEU A 15 -3.16 -13.76 15.93
C LEU A 15 -4.47 -13.25 16.55
N GLN A 16 -5.31 -12.60 15.73
CA GLN A 16 -6.61 -12.05 16.10
C GLN A 16 -7.56 -12.02 14.92
N TRP A 17 -8.86 -12.18 15.15
CA TRP A 17 -9.90 -12.11 14.12
C TRP A 17 -11.13 -11.31 14.58
N LEU A 18 -11.90 -10.84 13.60
CA LEU A 18 -13.14 -10.11 13.78
C LEU A 18 -14.19 -10.61 12.78
N TRP A 19 -15.34 -11.07 13.29
CA TRP A 19 -16.47 -11.46 12.45
C TRP A 19 -17.11 -10.23 11.80
N HIS A 20 -17.30 -10.30 10.48
CA HIS A 20 -18.05 -9.28 9.75
C HIS A 20 -19.52 -9.66 9.67
N VAL A 21 -20.34 -8.98 10.47
CA VAL A 21 -21.80 -9.10 10.44
C VAL A 21 -22.38 -7.97 9.58
N LYS A 22 -23.05 -8.32 8.48
CA LYS A 22 -23.71 -7.35 7.60
C LYS A 22 -24.79 -6.62 8.42
N ALA A 23 -24.75 -5.29 8.47
CA ALA A 23 -25.57 -4.41 9.32
C ALA A 23 -25.16 -4.27 10.80
N SER A 24 -24.07 -4.89 11.26
CA SER A 24 -23.50 -4.54 12.56
C SER A 24 -22.64 -3.28 12.41
N PRO A 25 -22.82 -2.24 13.24
CA PRO A 25 -21.91 -1.12 13.26
C PRO A 25 -20.59 -1.61 13.85
N VAL A 26 -19.59 -1.89 13.01
CA VAL A 26 -18.21 -1.71 13.45
C VAL A 26 -18.11 -0.21 13.68
N THR A 27 -18.20 0.22 14.93
CA THR A 27 -18.10 1.63 15.28
C THR A 27 -16.79 2.13 14.72
N ALA A 28 -16.86 3.15 13.85
CA ALA A 28 -15.66 3.81 13.34
C ALA A 28 -14.79 4.14 14.56
N ILE A 29 -13.60 3.55 14.61
CA ILE A 29 -12.67 3.83 15.69
C ILE A 29 -12.13 5.22 15.43
N THR A 30 -12.71 6.18 16.12
CA THR A 30 -12.18 7.52 16.24
C THR A 30 -10.98 7.44 17.16
N VAL A 31 -9.78 7.60 16.61
CA VAL A 31 -8.57 7.67 17.42
C VAL A 31 -8.27 9.14 17.70
N LYS A 32 -8.22 9.48 18.99
CA LYS A 32 -7.74 10.78 19.46
C LYS A 32 -6.26 10.91 19.15
N LEU A 33 -5.89 12.06 18.59
CA LEU A 33 -4.53 12.46 18.32
C LEU A 33 -3.89 12.96 19.62
N GLU A 34 -2.70 12.46 19.93
CA GLU A 34 -1.92 12.93 21.09
C GLU A 34 -1.47 14.38 20.92
N ALA A 35 -1.19 14.80 19.68
CA ALA A 35 -0.86 16.17 19.33
C ALA A 35 -1.84 16.71 18.26
N PRO A 36 -2.59 17.78 18.54
CA PRO A 36 -3.51 18.36 17.57
C PRO A 36 -2.77 18.96 16.37
N THR A 37 -3.17 18.60 15.15
CA THR A 37 -2.56 19.16 13.92
C THR A 37 -3.48 20.20 13.28
N PRO A 38 -2.98 21.38 12.85
CA PRO A 38 -3.80 22.36 12.14
C PRO A 38 -4.36 21.80 10.83
N TYR A 39 -5.64 22.02 10.55
CA TYR A 39 -6.30 21.59 9.32
C TYR A 39 -7.32 22.62 8.79
N GLY A 40 -7.42 22.69 7.46
CA GLY A 40 -8.31 23.61 6.73
C GLY A 40 -7.82 25.06 6.71
N LYS A 41 -8.48 25.90 5.91
CA LYS A 41 -8.10 27.32 5.71
C LYS A 41 -8.19 28.18 6.97
N LYS A 42 -8.90 27.72 8.00
CA LYS A 42 -9.13 28.42 9.27
C LYS A 42 -8.27 27.93 10.43
N GLY A 43 -7.28 27.06 10.18
CA GLY A 43 -6.38 26.57 11.23
C GLY A 43 -7.05 25.76 12.35
N LYS A 44 -8.19 25.11 12.07
CA LYS A 44 -8.88 24.28 13.08
C LYS A 44 -7.96 23.13 13.50
N LEU A 45 -7.82 22.91 14.80
CA LEU A 45 -7.04 21.78 15.32
C LEU A 45 -7.79 20.48 15.05
N ARG A 46 -7.15 19.57 14.34
CA ARG A 46 -7.63 18.20 14.16
C ARG A 46 -7.17 17.40 15.38
N THR A 47 -8.11 16.96 16.18
CA THR A 47 -7.90 16.12 17.37
C THR A 47 -8.20 14.65 17.08
N GLU A 48 -8.75 14.31 15.92
CA GLU A 48 -9.17 12.96 15.56
C GLU A 48 -8.90 12.64 14.08
N ILE A 49 -8.54 11.39 13.80
CA ILE A 49 -8.48 10.86 12.43
C ILE A 49 -9.74 10.01 12.19
N PRO A 50 -10.76 10.52 11.49
CA PRO A 50 -11.89 9.70 11.05
C PRO A 50 -11.38 8.61 10.10
N LEU A 51 -11.64 7.35 10.43
CA LEU A 51 -11.44 6.21 9.55
C LEU A 51 -12.79 5.67 9.09
N SER A 52 -12.83 5.03 7.92
CA SER A 52 -14.00 4.23 7.56
C SER A 52 -14.07 2.98 8.43
N ASN A 53 -15.27 2.39 8.58
CA ASN A 53 -15.47 1.16 9.35
C ASN A 53 -14.48 0.06 8.92
N THR A 54 -14.26 -0.10 7.61
CA THR A 54 -13.30 -1.05 7.06
C THR A 54 -11.87 -0.78 7.53
N GLN A 55 -11.43 0.48 7.49
CA GLN A 55 -10.08 0.88 7.91
C GLN A 55 -9.89 0.71 9.42
N SER A 56 -10.93 1.00 10.21
CA SER A 56 -10.92 0.83 11.67
C SER A 56 -10.68 -0.61 12.09
N VAL A 57 -11.04 -1.61 11.28
CA VAL A 57 -10.75 -3.03 11.56
C VAL A 57 -9.26 -3.26 11.79
N VAL A 58 -8.38 -2.62 11.02
CA VAL A 58 -6.93 -2.79 11.15
C VAL A 58 -6.46 -2.30 12.52
N VAL A 59 -6.89 -1.12 12.94
CA VAL A 59 -6.55 -0.55 14.24
C VAL A 59 -7.15 -1.37 15.38
N TYR A 60 -8.38 -1.87 15.21
CA TYR A 60 -9.04 -2.73 16.18
C TYR A 60 -8.25 -4.00 16.45
N LEU A 61 -7.87 -4.72 15.40
CA LEU A 61 -7.11 -5.97 15.51
C LEU A 61 -5.73 -5.71 16.12
N LEU A 62 -5.07 -4.63 15.70
CA LEU A 62 -3.72 -4.27 16.17
C LEU A 62 -3.69 -3.94 17.67
N LYS A 63 -4.71 -3.23 18.18
CA LYS A 63 -4.84 -2.91 19.62
C LYS A 63 -5.03 -4.13 20.52
N ARG A 64 -5.40 -5.28 19.94
CA ARG A 64 -5.58 -6.55 20.67
C ARG A 64 -4.35 -7.45 20.60
N LEU A 65 -3.32 -7.03 19.88
CA LEU A 65 -2.01 -7.67 19.95
C LEU A 65 -1.25 -7.18 21.19
N THR A 66 -0.19 -7.91 21.54
CA THR A 66 0.76 -7.46 22.57
C THR A 66 1.33 -6.09 22.23
N THR A 67 1.65 -5.28 23.24
CA THR A 67 2.25 -3.96 23.03
C THR A 67 3.64 -4.10 22.41
N ALA A 68 3.79 -3.74 21.14
CA ALA A 68 5.04 -3.73 20.40
C ALA A 68 4.94 -2.83 19.16
N THR A 69 6.07 -2.55 18.52
CA THR A 69 6.11 -1.87 17.22
C THR A 69 6.00 -2.89 16.10
N TYR A 70 4.90 -2.83 15.34
CA TYR A 70 4.66 -3.72 14.20
C TYR A 70 4.92 -3.03 12.87
N HIS A 71 5.31 -3.81 11.86
CA HIS A 71 5.23 -3.42 10.45
C HIS A 71 4.00 -4.10 9.84
N VAL A 72 2.94 -3.33 9.64
CA VAL A 72 1.64 -3.82 9.19
C VAL A 72 1.57 -3.82 7.66
N PHE A 73 1.24 -4.98 7.09
CA PHE A 73 0.94 -5.12 5.66
C PHE A 73 -0.57 -5.15 5.44
N THR A 74 -1.07 -4.35 4.50
CA THR A 74 -2.51 -4.23 4.24
C THR A 74 -2.84 -4.45 2.77
N ASP A 75 -3.96 -5.14 2.52
CA ASP A 75 -4.58 -5.13 1.20
C ASP A 75 -5.21 -3.77 0.89
N ASN A 76 -5.36 -3.50 -0.40
CA ASN A 76 -5.98 -2.32 -0.99
C ASN A 76 -7.36 -1.95 -0.43
N LEU A 77 -8.08 -2.92 0.13
CA LEU A 77 -9.38 -2.69 0.76
C LEU A 77 -9.28 -1.86 2.05
N PHE A 78 -8.17 -1.99 2.76
CA PHE A 78 -7.89 -1.29 4.00
C PHE A 78 -6.98 -0.08 3.81
N SER A 79 -6.12 -0.08 2.79
CA SER A 79 -5.09 0.95 2.67
C SER A 79 -5.67 2.34 2.38
N SER A 80 -5.25 3.34 3.16
CA SER A 80 -5.55 4.75 2.92
C SER A 80 -4.47 5.64 3.50
N LEU A 81 -4.31 6.87 2.98
CA LEU A 81 -3.36 7.82 3.56
C LEU A 81 -3.66 8.14 5.04
N GLN A 82 -4.94 8.13 5.42
CA GLN A 82 -5.35 8.46 6.79
C GLN A 82 -5.00 7.33 7.76
N LEU A 83 -5.28 6.07 7.38
CA LEU A 83 -4.89 4.91 8.16
C LEU A 83 -3.36 4.84 8.34
N PHE A 84 -2.60 5.10 7.27
CA PHE A 84 -1.14 4.99 7.33
C PHE A 84 -0.50 6.07 8.21
N ARG A 85 -1.02 7.30 8.16
CA ARG A 85 -0.62 8.35 9.11
C ARG A 85 -0.90 7.94 10.54
N LEU A 86 -2.10 7.41 10.80
CA LEU A 86 -2.48 7.00 12.13
C LEU A 86 -1.58 5.86 12.65
N LEU A 87 -1.33 4.83 11.84
CA LEU A 87 -0.44 3.73 12.23
C LEU A 87 0.95 4.25 12.58
N ARG A 88 1.49 5.19 11.79
CA ARG A 88 2.78 5.84 12.08
C ARG A 88 2.75 6.62 13.40
N GLN A 89 1.68 7.35 13.68
CA GLN A 89 1.50 8.08 14.94
C GLN A 89 1.39 7.13 16.14
N LEU A 90 0.78 5.97 15.97
CA LEU A 90 0.74 4.91 16.98
C LEU A 90 2.07 4.15 17.12
N GLY A 91 3.13 4.57 16.43
CA GLY A 91 4.46 3.96 16.48
C GLY A 91 4.64 2.74 15.59
N HIS A 92 3.72 2.47 14.66
CA HIS A 92 3.76 1.32 13.76
C HIS A 92 4.17 1.69 12.32
N GLY A 93 4.93 0.81 11.69
CA GLY A 93 5.18 0.83 10.25
C GLY A 93 3.99 0.30 9.47
N ALA A 94 3.76 0.80 8.27
CA ALA A 94 2.69 0.33 7.39
C ALA A 94 3.15 0.27 5.93
N THR A 95 2.73 -0.77 5.20
CA THR A 95 2.92 -0.90 3.74
C THR A 95 1.70 -1.57 3.12
N GLY A 96 1.23 -1.07 1.98
CA GLY A 96 0.02 -1.61 1.37
C GLY A 96 -0.14 -1.18 -0.07
N THR A 97 -0.87 -1.98 -0.85
CA THR A 97 -1.29 -1.56 -2.19
C THR A 97 -2.43 -0.55 -2.09
N ALA A 98 -2.55 0.35 -3.05
CA ALA A 98 -3.47 1.48 -2.94
C ALA A 98 -4.42 1.60 -4.13
N ARG A 99 -5.66 2.00 -3.85
CA ARG A 99 -6.64 2.36 -4.89
C ARG A 99 -6.58 3.86 -5.20
N PRO A 100 -6.93 4.29 -6.43
CA PRO A 100 -7.00 5.72 -6.77
C PRO A 100 -7.88 6.57 -5.85
N ASN A 101 -8.88 5.98 -5.21
CA ASN A 101 -9.82 6.69 -4.34
C ASN A 101 -9.42 6.69 -2.84
N CYS A 102 -8.24 6.19 -2.46
CA CYS A 102 -7.84 6.10 -1.03
C CYS A 102 -7.14 7.36 -0.47
N GLY A 103 -7.43 8.53 -1.06
CA GLY A 103 -6.88 9.83 -0.65
C GLY A 103 -5.52 10.19 -1.25
N ILE A 104 -5.00 9.41 -2.21
CA ILE A 104 -3.75 9.71 -2.92
C ILE A 104 -3.82 10.99 -3.75
N THR A 105 -2.66 11.54 -4.11
CA THR A 105 -2.55 12.75 -4.94
C THR A 105 -3.14 12.55 -6.32
N THR A 106 -3.65 13.63 -6.92
CA THR A 106 -4.15 13.64 -8.30
C THR A 106 -3.11 13.15 -9.30
N VAL A 107 -1.84 13.49 -9.07
CA VAL A 107 -0.70 13.00 -9.86
C VAL A 107 -0.62 11.48 -9.85
N MET A 108 -0.72 10.85 -8.67
CA MET A 108 -0.68 9.37 -8.57
C MET A 108 -1.88 8.71 -9.25
N LYS A 109 -3.07 9.34 -9.17
CA LYS A 109 -4.25 8.87 -9.90
C LYS A 109 -4.03 8.90 -11.41
N GLN A 110 -3.55 10.03 -11.92
CA GLN A 110 -3.24 10.20 -13.34
C GLN A 110 -2.20 9.17 -13.83
N ILE A 111 -1.14 8.93 -13.06
CA ILE A 111 -0.13 7.91 -13.41
C ILE A 111 -0.77 6.52 -13.47
N LYS A 112 -1.64 6.17 -12.51
CA LYS A 112 -2.32 4.86 -12.49
C LYS A 112 -3.27 4.66 -13.66
N GLU A 113 -3.99 5.71 -14.05
CA GLU A 113 -4.98 5.67 -15.14
C GLU A 113 -4.34 5.69 -16.52
N THR A 114 -3.35 6.56 -16.72
CA THR A 114 -2.75 6.82 -18.03
C THR A 114 -1.46 6.05 -18.29
N GLY A 115 -0.81 5.57 -17.23
CA GLY A 115 0.55 5.03 -17.31
C GLY A 115 1.63 6.09 -17.59
N LYS A 116 1.29 7.38 -17.54
CA LYS A 116 2.19 8.50 -17.87
C LYS A 116 2.52 9.33 -16.63
N LYS A 117 3.77 9.79 -16.56
CA LYS A 117 4.26 10.77 -15.58
C LYS A 117 3.68 12.17 -15.88
N PRO A 118 3.84 13.15 -14.98
CA PRO A 118 3.35 14.53 -15.20
C PRO A 118 3.93 15.22 -16.44
N ASP A 119 5.14 14.84 -16.85
CA ASP A 119 5.80 15.32 -18.07
C ASP A 119 5.22 14.71 -19.37
N GLY A 120 4.16 13.89 -19.26
CA GLY A 120 3.54 13.20 -20.38
C GLY A 120 4.27 11.93 -20.84
N MET A 121 5.48 11.67 -20.33
CA MET A 121 6.26 10.51 -20.70
C MET A 121 5.75 9.24 -20.01
N PRO A 122 5.76 8.08 -20.69
CA PRO A 122 5.31 6.83 -20.08
C PRO A 122 6.20 6.44 -18.89
N LEU A 123 5.58 5.88 -17.85
CA LEU A 123 6.31 5.21 -16.78
C LEU A 123 6.81 3.86 -17.32
N VAL A 124 8.12 3.75 -17.48
CA VAL A 124 8.78 2.59 -18.10
C VAL A 124 8.75 1.36 -17.20
N TYR A 125 8.72 0.15 -17.77
CA TYR A 125 8.78 -1.11 -17.03
C TYR A 125 9.87 -1.10 -15.96
N ASN A 126 9.48 -1.58 -14.78
CA ASN A 126 10.27 -1.68 -13.58
C ASN A 126 10.77 -0.32 -13.02
N LYS A 127 10.31 0.83 -13.55
CA LYS A 127 10.58 2.15 -12.96
C LYS A 127 9.51 2.52 -11.94
N VAL A 128 9.89 3.43 -11.05
CA VAL A 128 9.04 3.96 -9.99
C VAL A 128 8.91 5.48 -10.13
N TYR A 129 7.78 6.00 -9.69
CA TYR A 129 7.53 7.41 -9.45
C TYR A 129 7.11 7.58 -7.99
N LEU A 130 7.73 8.52 -7.27
CA LEU A 130 7.61 8.65 -5.82
C LEU A 130 7.10 10.05 -5.49
N ILE A 131 6.12 10.14 -4.60
CA ILE A 131 5.64 11.42 -4.06
C ILE A 131 5.45 11.28 -2.55
N PRO A 132 6.27 11.94 -1.71
CA PRO A 132 5.94 12.07 -0.29
C PRO A 132 4.67 12.91 -0.12
N THR A 133 3.88 12.62 0.91
CA THR A 133 2.81 13.53 1.33
C THR A 133 3.40 14.86 1.80
N LYS A 134 2.60 15.95 1.78
CA LYS A 134 3.07 17.29 2.18
C LYS A 134 3.67 17.34 3.60
N ASP A 135 3.13 16.51 4.50
CA ASP A 135 3.59 16.34 5.88
C ASP A 135 4.77 15.34 6.03
N LYS A 136 5.23 14.75 4.91
CA LYS A 136 6.30 13.75 4.82
C LYS A 136 6.06 12.49 5.67
N GLN A 137 4.80 12.24 6.06
CA GLN A 137 4.44 11.10 6.91
C GLN A 137 4.22 9.81 6.13
N VAL A 138 3.83 9.89 4.85
CA VAL A 138 3.54 8.72 4.01
C VAL A 138 4.15 8.92 2.62
N LEU A 139 4.85 7.90 2.13
CA LEU A 139 5.36 7.86 0.78
C LEU A 139 4.34 7.17 -0.14
N GLN A 140 4.00 7.83 -1.25
CA GLN A 140 3.21 7.25 -2.33
C GLN A 140 4.15 6.76 -3.43
N VAL A 141 3.95 5.54 -3.89
CA VAL A 141 4.79 4.90 -4.90
C VAL A 141 3.92 4.42 -6.04
N ALA A 142 4.22 4.85 -7.26
CA ALA A 142 3.74 4.21 -8.48
C ALA A 142 4.87 3.37 -9.07
N TRP A 143 4.65 2.08 -9.24
CA TRP A 143 5.60 1.17 -9.87
C TRP A 143 5.00 0.59 -11.14
N LYS A 144 5.72 0.66 -12.25
CA LYS A 144 5.30 0.00 -13.48
C LYS A 144 5.79 -1.44 -13.49
N ASP A 145 4.87 -2.39 -13.37
CA ASP A 145 5.09 -3.79 -13.73
C ASP A 145 4.34 -4.07 -15.05
N SER A 146 3.55 -5.14 -15.15
CA SER A 146 2.65 -5.35 -16.30
C SER A 146 1.60 -4.23 -16.43
N SER A 147 1.20 -3.68 -15.29
CA SER A 147 0.41 -2.46 -15.14
C SER A 147 1.05 -1.56 -14.09
N VAL A 148 0.57 -0.31 -13.96
CA VAL A 148 0.98 0.54 -12.84
C VAL A 148 0.36 0.01 -11.55
N VAL A 149 1.17 -0.30 -10.55
CA VAL A 149 0.78 -0.67 -9.19
C VAL A 149 1.07 0.51 -8.27
N LEU A 150 0.12 0.84 -7.41
CA LEU A 150 0.30 1.89 -6.40
C LEU A 150 0.54 1.27 -5.04
N PHE A 151 1.50 1.84 -4.30
CA PHE A 151 1.73 1.52 -2.90
C PHE A 151 1.67 2.79 -2.04
N LEU A 152 1.28 2.57 -0.78
CA LEU A 152 1.53 3.49 0.32
C LEU A 152 2.53 2.82 1.27
N THR A 153 3.40 3.63 1.87
CA THR A 153 4.32 3.14 2.89
C THR A 153 4.75 4.24 3.86
N THR A 154 4.99 3.88 5.11
CA THR A 154 5.56 4.76 6.14
C THR A 154 6.98 4.37 6.55
N VAL A 155 7.46 3.21 6.09
CA VAL A 155 8.76 2.64 6.48
C VAL A 155 9.85 2.85 5.43
N HIS A 156 9.48 2.98 4.16
CA HIS A 156 10.45 3.23 3.10
C HIS A 156 10.67 4.74 2.94
N GLY A 157 11.94 5.15 2.90
CA GLY A 157 12.35 6.54 2.71
C GLY A 157 12.41 6.97 1.23
N GLU A 158 12.76 8.24 1.03
CA GLU A 158 12.94 8.85 -0.30
C GLU A 158 14.21 8.37 -1.03
N ALA A 159 15.09 7.60 -0.37
CA ALA A 159 16.23 6.97 -1.02
C ALA A 159 15.71 6.08 -2.18
N PRO A 160 15.91 6.50 -3.43
CA PRO A 160 15.38 5.76 -4.55
C PRO A 160 16.24 4.49 -4.67
N LEU A 161 15.67 3.37 -5.12
CA LEU A 161 16.41 2.21 -5.65
C LEU A 161 16.83 1.07 -4.70
N ASN A 162 16.35 0.94 -3.47
CA ASN A 162 16.46 -0.38 -2.84
C ASN A 162 15.68 -1.38 -3.70
N ARG A 163 16.42 -2.35 -4.24
CA ARG A 163 15.96 -3.30 -5.24
C ARG A 163 16.27 -4.68 -4.75
N THR A 164 15.26 -5.53 -4.72
CA THR A 164 15.40 -6.92 -4.29
C THR A 164 15.30 -7.81 -5.52
N PRO A 165 16.29 -8.68 -5.78
CA PRO A 165 16.19 -9.67 -6.85
C PRO A 165 15.00 -10.60 -6.61
N LYS A 166 14.08 -10.65 -7.58
CA LYS A 166 12.94 -11.58 -7.54
C LYS A 166 12.77 -12.23 -8.91
N LYS A 167 12.39 -13.51 -8.93
CA LYS A 167 11.99 -14.19 -10.17
C LYS A 167 10.71 -13.55 -10.69
N ARG A 168 10.74 -13.06 -11.93
CA ARG A 168 9.61 -12.45 -12.62
C ARG A 168 9.32 -13.22 -13.89
N LYS A 169 8.04 -13.41 -14.20
CA LYS A 169 7.58 -13.92 -15.49
C LYS A 169 7.43 -12.75 -16.46
N LEU A 170 7.71 -13.01 -17.73
CA LEU A 170 7.48 -12.05 -18.80
C LEU A 170 6.00 -11.65 -18.80
N PRO A 171 5.66 -10.35 -18.73
CA PRO A 171 4.28 -9.92 -18.78
C PRO A 171 3.58 -10.38 -20.07
N ALA A 172 2.39 -11.00 -19.92
CA ALA A 172 1.59 -11.44 -21.05
C ALA A 172 1.06 -10.26 -21.88
N LYS A 173 0.67 -9.17 -21.22
CA LYS A 173 0.24 -7.92 -21.88
C LYS A 173 1.46 -7.07 -22.17
N ARG A 174 1.75 -6.87 -23.46
CA ARG A 174 2.92 -6.12 -23.92
C ARG A 174 2.64 -4.67 -24.30
N GLY A 175 1.38 -4.23 -24.19
CA GLY A 175 0.96 -2.85 -24.39
C GLY A 175 1.39 -2.32 -25.76
N THR A 176 2.17 -1.24 -25.76
CA THR A 176 2.72 -0.59 -26.96
C THR A 176 3.91 -1.35 -27.56
N LYS A 177 4.25 -1.10 -28.83
CA LYS A 177 5.48 -1.66 -29.45
C LYS A 177 6.74 -1.34 -28.64
N ALA A 178 6.84 -0.11 -28.11
CA ALA A 178 7.96 0.32 -27.28
C ALA A 178 8.03 -0.46 -25.95
N GLU A 179 6.90 -0.70 -25.29
CA GLU A 179 6.85 -1.55 -24.09
C GLU A 179 7.25 -3.00 -24.40
N ALA A 180 6.76 -3.56 -25.51
CA ALA A 180 7.13 -4.90 -25.95
C ALA A 180 8.64 -5.03 -26.19
N GLN A 181 9.25 -4.04 -26.85
CA GLN A 181 10.70 -3.99 -27.08
C GLN A 181 11.46 -3.88 -25.76
N ARG A 182 11.01 -3.01 -24.85
CA ARG A 182 11.63 -2.87 -23.53
C ARG A 182 11.57 -4.16 -22.72
N LEU A 183 10.46 -4.89 -22.78
CA LEU A 183 10.33 -6.18 -22.12
C LEU A 183 11.28 -7.22 -22.73
N LYS A 184 11.45 -7.25 -24.05
CA LYS A 184 12.45 -8.13 -24.69
C LYS A 184 13.86 -7.84 -24.21
N GLU A 185 14.26 -6.58 -24.08
CA GLU A 185 15.57 -6.19 -23.55
C GLU A 185 15.76 -6.64 -22.10
N VAL A 186 14.76 -6.38 -21.25
CA VAL A 186 14.85 -6.70 -19.82
C VAL A 186 14.89 -8.21 -19.58
N PHE A 187 14.08 -8.97 -20.32
CA PHE A 187 13.99 -10.41 -20.18
C PHE A 187 14.98 -11.18 -21.06
N ASN A 188 15.69 -10.50 -21.97
CA ASN A 188 16.66 -11.11 -22.89
C ASN A 188 16.09 -12.31 -23.68
N GLY A 189 14.81 -12.23 -24.06
CA GLY A 189 14.12 -13.33 -24.75
C GLY A 189 13.54 -14.43 -23.83
N ASP A 190 13.90 -14.45 -22.55
CA ASP A 190 13.44 -15.47 -21.60
C ASP A 190 11.97 -15.26 -21.18
N GLN A 191 11.26 -16.35 -20.89
CA GLN A 191 9.90 -16.30 -20.33
C GLN A 191 9.89 -15.94 -18.84
N ALA A 192 11.01 -16.08 -18.14
CA ALA A 192 11.17 -15.65 -16.76
C ALA A 192 12.63 -15.33 -16.45
N ARG A 193 12.86 -14.31 -15.62
CA ARG A 193 14.22 -13.87 -15.23
C ARG A 193 14.25 -13.34 -13.81
N ILE A 194 15.41 -13.40 -13.17
CA ILE A 194 15.64 -12.68 -11.92
C ILE A 194 15.84 -11.21 -12.25
N ILE A 195 14.92 -10.37 -11.77
CA ILE A 195 14.93 -8.92 -12.02
C ILE A 195 14.93 -8.22 -10.65
N PRO A 196 15.83 -7.25 -10.42
CA PRO A 196 15.76 -6.39 -9.24
C PRO A 196 14.51 -5.50 -9.30
N ILE A 197 13.51 -5.79 -8.46
CA ILE A 197 12.26 -5.00 -8.36
C ILE A 197 12.32 -4.08 -7.13
N PRO A 198 11.49 -3.02 -7.04
CA PRO A 198 11.48 -2.15 -5.87
C PRO A 198 11.26 -2.96 -4.58
N SER A 199 12.07 -2.71 -3.55
CA SER A 199 12.00 -3.48 -2.30
C SER A 199 10.65 -3.38 -1.62
N VAL A 200 9.93 -2.25 -1.73
CA VAL A 200 8.54 -2.13 -1.27
C VAL A 200 7.61 -3.17 -1.90
N ALA A 201 7.77 -3.44 -3.20
CA ALA A 201 6.96 -4.44 -3.89
C ALA A 201 7.43 -5.86 -3.56
N ALA A 202 8.75 -6.07 -3.42
CA ALA A 202 9.30 -7.36 -3.01
C ALA A 202 8.82 -7.77 -1.62
N GLN A 203 9.00 -6.88 -0.64
CA GLN A 203 8.60 -7.10 0.75
C GLN A 203 7.08 -7.27 0.85
N TYR A 204 6.30 -6.42 0.17
CA TYR A 204 4.84 -6.60 0.13
C TYR A 204 4.43 -7.98 -0.38
N ASN A 205 5.03 -8.46 -1.47
CA ASN A 205 4.70 -9.78 -2.02
C ASN A 205 5.13 -10.93 -1.10
N ASP A 206 6.23 -10.79 -0.36
CA ASP A 206 6.70 -11.81 0.56
C ASP A 206 5.75 -11.95 1.76
N GLU A 207 5.30 -10.82 2.30
CA GLU A 207 4.54 -10.75 3.55
C GLU A 207 3.02 -10.90 3.36
N MET A 208 2.45 -10.46 2.24
CA MET A 208 1.00 -10.55 2.00
C MET A 208 0.49 -11.98 1.88
N ASN A 209 1.34 -12.94 1.52
CA ASN A 209 0.96 -14.34 1.36
C ASN A 209 0.72 -15.06 2.70
N HIS A 210 0.90 -14.40 3.85
CA HIS A 210 0.74 -15.07 5.15
C HIS A 210 -0.71 -15.41 5.50
N VAL A 211 -1.69 -14.63 5.02
CA VAL A 211 -3.12 -14.94 5.22
C VAL A 211 -3.52 -16.15 4.36
N ASP A 212 -3.13 -16.15 3.09
CA ASP A 212 -3.44 -17.22 2.13
C ASP A 212 -2.70 -18.55 2.42
N ARG A 213 -1.68 -18.55 3.29
CA ARG A 213 -0.96 -19.76 3.73
C ARG A 213 -1.62 -20.45 4.93
N GLY A 214 -2.48 -19.73 5.65
CA GLY A 214 -3.17 -20.25 6.84
C GLY A 214 -4.63 -20.65 6.58
N ASP A 215 -5.19 -20.26 5.44
CA ASP A 215 -6.48 -20.76 4.91
C ASP A 215 -6.28 -22.13 4.24
#